data_AF-M2N0G3-F1
#
_entry.id   AF-M2N0G3-F1
#
_cell.length_a   1.000
_cell.length_b   1.000
_cell.length_c   1.000
_cell.angle_alpha   90.00
_cell.angle_beta   90.00
_cell.angle_gamma   90.00
#
_symmetry.space_group_name_H-M   'P 1'
#
loop_
_entity.id
_entity.type
_entity.pdbx_description
1 polymer ?
#
loop_
_entity_poly.entity_id
_entity_poly.type
_entity_poly.pdbx_seq_one_letter_code
_entity_poly.pdbx_strand_id
1 'polypeptide(L)'
;MSNRPIFVATHPRACSTAFERVFMTQRKTLRTIHEPFGDAFYYGTERMGSRFENDEEARKKSGFAESNYKTIFDHIMEAAEGKRVLIKDMAYYIVPPDQQEARLAPSLLQLKRGVGTEEDLNEQGGLGLRFGHDSGVDVNAAAPKPSKSPPFPFETRSEPGNPTVIPREILERFHFTFLIRHPRSSIPSFYRCCVPPLLERTGFHDFMSAEAGYDELRRLFDYCKDTGLVGPKVCSPGNSAPEQTNGHVNGSNNIEICVIDADDLLDDPEGVLRKYCQSIGIEFSPQMLVWDDEEDHKVAKQAFEKWNGWHDDALHSKDLKPRQHKHKKTDEEQYSDWVERYGKDAAETIKKCVADNVATYEYLKQYAIQV
;
A
#
# COMPACT_ATOMS: atom_id res chain seq x y z
N MET A 1 22.01 7.12 -4.75
CA MET A 1 20.62 6.65 -4.93
C MET A 1 19.90 6.82 -3.61
N SER A 2 18.59 7.10 -3.61
CA SER A 2 17.85 7.41 -2.37
C SER A 2 17.71 6.17 -1.49
N ASN A 3 18.10 6.25 -0.21
CA ASN A 3 17.88 5.20 0.79
C ASN A 3 16.52 5.32 1.51
N ARG A 4 15.64 6.20 1.02
CA ARG A 4 14.29 6.39 1.59
C ARG A 4 13.52 5.07 1.64
N PRO A 5 12.77 4.82 2.72
CA PRO A 5 11.82 3.71 2.78
C PRO A 5 10.88 3.70 1.57
N ILE A 6 10.58 2.52 1.06
CA ILE A 6 9.69 2.33 -0.09
C ILE A 6 8.28 2.08 0.45
N PHE A 7 7.31 2.87 -0.01
CA PHE A 7 5.89 2.64 0.26
C PHE A 7 5.21 2.13 -1.01
N VAL A 8 4.90 0.84 -1.02
CA VAL A 8 4.16 0.18 -2.10
C VAL A 8 2.66 0.30 -1.79
N ALA A 9 2.04 1.33 -2.33
CA ALA A 9 0.61 1.58 -2.22
C ALA A 9 -0.17 0.70 -3.22
N THR A 10 -1.21 0.03 -2.73
CA THR A 10 -2.05 -0.87 -3.54
C THR A 10 -3.54 -0.70 -3.20
N HIS A 11 -4.39 -1.31 -4.01
CA HIS A 11 -5.74 -1.71 -3.62
C HIS A 11 -5.77 -3.21 -3.26
N PRO A 12 -6.84 -3.77 -2.66
CA PRO A 12 -6.91 -5.21 -2.39
C PRO A 12 -6.74 -6.07 -3.64
N ARG A 13 -6.11 -7.24 -3.46
CA ARG A 13 -5.98 -8.30 -4.49
C ARG A 13 -5.22 -7.89 -5.76
N ALA A 14 -4.33 -6.90 -5.68
CA ALA A 14 -3.53 -6.43 -6.83
C ALA A 14 -2.27 -7.28 -7.16
N CYS A 15 -2.18 -8.53 -6.70
CA CYS A 15 -0.95 -9.37 -6.76
C CYS A 15 0.23 -8.84 -5.92
N SER A 16 -0.02 -7.90 -5.01
CA SER A 16 0.99 -7.27 -4.14
C SER A 16 1.74 -8.22 -3.24
N THR A 17 1.12 -9.31 -2.79
CA THR A 17 1.78 -10.29 -1.91
C THR A 17 2.84 -11.11 -2.66
N ALA A 18 2.59 -11.46 -3.93
CA ALA A 18 3.57 -12.14 -4.77
C ALA A 18 4.73 -11.18 -5.14
N PHE A 19 4.41 -9.91 -5.38
CA PHE A 19 5.42 -8.86 -5.55
C PHE A 19 6.26 -8.66 -4.28
N GLU A 20 5.62 -8.59 -3.11
CA GLU A 20 6.30 -8.46 -1.82
C GLU A 20 7.21 -9.66 -1.54
N ARG A 21 6.75 -10.88 -1.83
CA ARG A 21 7.53 -12.12 -1.74
C ARG A 21 8.88 -12.05 -2.46
N VAL A 22 8.97 -11.34 -3.59
CA VAL A 22 10.23 -11.11 -4.32
C VAL A 22 11.22 -10.34 -3.45
N PHE A 23 10.78 -9.27 -2.80
CA PHE A 23 11.62 -8.43 -1.95
C PHE A 23 11.90 -9.04 -0.57
N MET A 24 11.03 -9.94 -0.09
CA MET A 24 11.29 -10.72 1.13
C MET A 24 12.52 -11.63 1.01
N THR A 25 12.94 -11.98 -0.21
CA THR A 25 14.20 -12.72 -0.43
C THR A 25 15.45 -11.87 -0.14
N GLN A 26 15.33 -10.53 -0.17
CA GLN A 26 16.44 -9.58 -0.02
C GLN A 26 16.72 -9.21 1.44
N ARG A 27 16.64 -10.19 2.35
CA ARG A 27 16.67 -9.99 3.81
C ARG A 27 17.94 -9.33 4.35
N LYS A 28 19.04 -9.37 3.59
CA LYS A 28 20.31 -8.75 3.97
C LYS A 28 20.26 -7.23 3.85
N THR A 29 19.48 -6.71 2.90
CA THR A 29 19.44 -5.29 2.54
C THR A 29 18.09 -4.63 2.85
N LEU A 30 17.01 -5.41 2.86
CA LEU A 30 15.65 -4.92 3.07
C LEU A 30 15.00 -5.50 4.32
N ARG A 31 14.18 -4.67 4.95
CA ARG A 31 13.12 -5.08 5.89
C ARG A 31 11.77 -4.88 5.21
N THR A 32 11.05 -5.95 4.93
CA THR A 32 9.67 -5.89 4.42
C THR A 32 8.68 -5.84 5.58
N ILE A 33 7.71 -4.92 5.52
CA ILE A 33 6.63 -4.78 6.51
C ILE A 33 5.29 -4.86 5.79
N HIS A 34 4.49 -5.84 6.19
CA HIS A 34 3.23 -6.18 5.53
C HIS A 34 2.03 -5.49 6.20
N GLU A 35 1.42 -4.57 5.47
CA GLU A 35 0.17 -3.88 5.81
C GLU A 35 0.08 -3.33 7.25
N PRO A 36 1.08 -2.57 7.72
CA PRO A 36 1.11 -2.10 9.11
C PRO A 36 0.02 -1.07 9.42
N PHE A 37 -0.45 -0.28 8.44
CA PHE A 37 -1.47 0.75 8.66
C PHE A 37 -2.89 0.19 8.84
N GLY A 38 -3.12 -1.07 8.44
CA GLY A 38 -4.38 -1.76 8.69
C GLY A 38 -4.72 -1.87 10.19
N ASP A 39 -3.70 -1.88 11.04
CA ASP A 39 -3.83 -2.02 12.49
C ASP A 39 -4.51 -0.78 13.09
N ALA A 40 -4.00 0.41 12.76
CA ALA A 40 -4.64 1.67 13.14
C ALA A 40 -6.00 1.84 12.44
N PHE A 41 -6.10 1.46 11.16
CA PHE A 41 -7.29 1.69 10.34
C PHE A 41 -8.52 0.88 10.75
N TYR A 42 -8.37 -0.40 11.11
CA TYR A 42 -9.49 -1.29 11.44
C TYR A 42 -9.74 -1.41 12.94
N TYR A 43 -8.67 -1.48 13.74
CA TYR A 43 -8.76 -1.92 15.14
C TYR A 43 -8.46 -0.80 16.13
N GLY A 44 -7.56 0.11 15.75
CA GLY A 44 -6.98 1.12 16.61
C GLY A 44 -7.92 2.19 17.16
N THR A 45 -7.31 3.08 17.94
CA THR A 45 -7.96 4.26 18.53
C THR A 45 -8.24 5.36 17.50
N GLU A 46 -7.52 5.33 16.37
CA GLU A 46 -7.66 6.25 15.22
C GLU A 46 -8.24 5.56 13.97
N ARG A 47 -9.02 4.49 14.14
CA ARG A 47 -9.65 3.75 13.04
C ARG A 47 -10.51 4.63 12.13
N MET A 48 -10.54 4.30 10.84
CA MET A 48 -11.42 4.93 9.86
C MET A 48 -12.41 3.93 9.25
N GLY A 49 -12.09 2.64 9.28
CA GLY A 49 -12.93 1.60 8.70
C GLY A 49 -14.10 1.22 9.61
N SER A 50 -15.30 1.12 9.03
CA SER A 50 -16.52 0.76 9.78
C SER A 50 -16.66 -0.75 10.05
N ARG A 51 -15.83 -1.58 9.41
CA ARG A 51 -15.95 -3.05 9.39
C ARG A 51 -16.00 -3.67 10.80
N PHE A 52 -15.14 -3.21 11.70
CA PHE A 52 -15.07 -3.71 13.08
C PHE A 52 -15.48 -2.64 14.11
N GLU A 53 -16.16 -1.57 13.67
CA GLU A 53 -16.56 -0.45 14.54
C GLU A 53 -17.39 -0.95 15.73
N ASN A 54 -18.37 -1.80 15.44
CA ASN A 54 -19.30 -2.35 16.43
C ASN A 54 -18.87 -3.72 17.00
N ASP A 55 -17.64 -4.18 16.72
CA ASP A 55 -17.10 -5.46 17.19
C ASP A 55 -15.85 -5.23 18.05
N GLU A 56 -16.07 -4.76 19.27
CA GLU A 56 -14.99 -4.49 20.22
C GLU A 56 -14.14 -5.73 20.56
N GLU A 57 -14.77 -6.92 20.57
CA GLU A 57 -14.07 -8.16 20.88
C GLU A 57 -13.13 -8.57 19.74
N ALA A 58 -13.53 -8.42 18.47
CA ALA A 58 -12.61 -8.60 17.34
C ALA A 58 -11.45 -7.61 17.40
N ARG A 59 -11.72 -6.33 17.75
CA ARG A 59 -10.66 -5.31 17.91
C ARG A 59 -9.68 -5.70 19.01
N LYS A 60 -10.15 -6.14 20.19
CA LYS A 60 -9.26 -6.61 21.28
C LYS A 60 -8.47 -7.86 20.88
N LYS A 61 -9.14 -8.85 20.28
CA LYS A 61 -8.52 -10.11 19.85
C LYS A 61 -7.46 -9.92 18.77
N SER A 62 -7.56 -8.86 17.97
CA SER A 62 -6.53 -8.50 16.99
C SER A 62 -5.17 -8.19 17.64
N GLY A 63 -5.16 -7.74 18.90
CA GLY A 63 -3.95 -7.23 19.58
C GLY A 63 -3.62 -5.76 19.27
N PHE A 64 -4.40 -5.09 18.42
CA PHE A 64 -4.13 -3.74 17.91
C PHE A 64 -5.18 -2.69 18.32
N ALA A 65 -6.07 -3.00 19.27
CA ALA A 65 -7.13 -2.08 19.73
C ALA A 65 -6.60 -0.71 20.21
N GLU A 66 -5.37 -0.69 20.74
CA GLU A 66 -4.71 0.51 21.26
C GLU A 66 -3.76 1.17 20.23
N SER A 67 -3.63 0.60 19.04
CA SER A 67 -2.77 1.17 17.99
C SER A 67 -3.32 2.49 17.46
N ASN A 68 -2.41 3.39 17.07
CA ASN A 68 -2.69 4.64 16.39
C ASN A 68 -1.61 4.88 15.32
N TYR A 69 -1.79 5.84 14.42
CA TYR A 69 -0.85 6.02 13.30
C TYR A 69 0.59 6.29 13.77
N LYS A 70 0.79 7.03 14.87
CA LYS A 70 2.12 7.24 15.45
C LYS A 70 2.77 5.93 15.88
N THR A 71 2.06 5.06 16.62
CA THR A 71 2.62 3.75 17.04
C THR A 71 3.03 2.89 15.85
N ILE A 72 2.30 2.99 14.72
CA ILE A 72 2.67 2.29 13.49
C ILE A 72 4.00 2.81 12.94
N PHE A 73 4.21 4.13 12.90
CA PHE A 73 5.49 4.70 12.50
C PHE A 73 6.63 4.36 13.46
N ASP A 74 6.38 4.36 14.77
CA ASP A 74 7.36 3.95 15.77
C ASP A 74 7.83 2.50 15.49
N HIS A 75 6.90 1.56 15.29
CA HIS A 75 7.22 0.17 14.94
C HIS A 75 7.97 0.04 13.60
N ILE A 76 7.60 0.81 12.58
CA ILE A 76 8.30 0.81 11.29
C ILE A 76 9.77 1.24 11.48
N MET A 77 10.01 2.27 12.29
CA MET A 77 11.36 2.76 12.58
C MET A 77 12.18 1.74 13.38
N GLU A 78 11.57 1.11 14.39
CA GLU A 78 12.22 0.07 15.20
C GLU A 78 12.56 -1.17 14.39
N ALA A 79 11.65 -1.62 13.51
CA ALA A 79 11.83 -2.83 12.69
C ALA A 79 12.90 -2.68 11.61
N ALA A 80 13.27 -1.45 11.23
CA ALA A 80 14.24 -1.19 10.18
C ALA A 80 15.60 -1.88 10.47
N GLU A 81 16.05 -1.86 11.72
CA GLU A 81 17.31 -2.50 12.17
C GLU A 81 18.52 -2.19 11.23
N GLY A 82 18.63 -0.95 10.74
CA GLY A 82 19.69 -0.53 9.81
C GLY A 82 19.52 -0.98 8.35
N LYS A 83 18.41 -1.65 8.02
CA LYS A 83 18.04 -2.02 6.64
C LYS A 83 17.09 -1.00 6.06
N ARG A 84 17.07 -0.89 4.73
CA ARG A 84 16.07 -0.08 4.05
C ARG A 84 14.70 -0.76 4.18
N VAL A 85 13.68 0.00 4.57
CA VAL A 85 12.33 -0.53 4.75
C VAL A 85 11.58 -0.55 3.42
N LEU A 86 10.85 -1.64 3.15
CA LEU A 86 9.81 -1.73 2.14
C LEU A 86 8.49 -2.03 2.84
N ILE A 87 7.56 -1.09 2.78
CA ILE A 87 6.21 -1.24 3.29
C ILE A 87 5.33 -1.61 2.11
N LYS A 88 4.57 -2.70 2.23
CA LYS A 88 3.44 -2.95 1.36
C LYS A 88 2.19 -2.54 2.12
N ASP A 89 1.38 -1.63 1.57
CA ASP A 89 0.11 -1.29 2.22
C ASP A 89 -1.00 -0.86 1.26
N MET A 90 -2.24 -0.90 1.73
CA MET A 90 -3.40 -0.44 0.97
C MET A 90 -3.55 1.08 1.14
N ALA A 91 -3.73 1.81 0.03
CA ALA A 91 -3.97 3.25 0.08
C ALA A 91 -5.22 3.61 0.92
N TYR A 92 -6.19 2.70 0.91
CA TYR A 92 -7.42 2.74 1.71
C TYR A 92 -7.17 2.91 3.22
N TYR A 93 -6.02 2.47 3.74
CA TYR A 93 -5.74 2.59 5.17
C TYR A 93 -5.25 3.97 5.60
N ILE A 94 -4.90 4.84 4.65
CA ILE A 94 -4.36 6.18 4.94
C ILE A 94 -5.13 7.30 4.24
N VAL A 95 -5.94 6.99 3.21
CA VAL A 95 -6.86 7.90 2.53
C VAL A 95 -8.27 7.59 3.01
N PRO A 96 -9.04 8.57 3.52
CA PRO A 96 -10.39 8.32 4.01
C PRO A 96 -11.33 7.79 2.91
N PRO A 97 -12.20 6.80 3.27
CA PRO A 97 -13.16 6.20 2.36
C PRO A 97 -14.26 7.18 1.92
N ASP A 98 -15.02 6.80 0.90
CA ASP A 98 -16.23 7.50 0.45
C ASP A 98 -16.00 8.97 0.08
N GLN A 99 -14.78 9.29 -0.40
CA GLN A 99 -14.35 10.65 -0.75
C GLN A 99 -14.47 11.66 0.41
N GLN A 100 -14.49 11.18 1.66
CA GLN A 100 -14.51 12.05 2.84
C GLN A 100 -13.26 12.94 2.88
N GLU A 101 -13.43 14.15 3.43
CA GLU A 101 -12.34 15.11 3.61
C GLU A 101 -11.29 14.54 4.58
N ALA A 102 -10.03 14.54 4.18
CA ALA A 102 -8.94 14.10 5.04
C ALA A 102 -8.66 15.06 6.19
N ARG A 103 -8.63 14.51 7.40
CA ARG A 103 -8.23 15.18 8.63
C ARG A 103 -6.98 14.48 9.14
N LEU A 104 -5.97 15.21 9.58
CA LEU A 104 -4.70 14.61 10.02
C LEU A 104 -4.92 13.73 11.25
N ALA A 105 -4.29 12.57 11.33
CA ALA A 105 -4.40 11.72 12.51
C ALA A 105 -3.93 12.48 13.77
N PRO A 106 -4.73 12.52 14.86
CA PRO A 106 -4.39 13.25 16.09
C PRO A 106 -2.97 12.97 16.60
N SER A 107 -2.55 11.70 16.56
CA SER A 107 -1.25 11.20 17.01
C SER A 107 -0.06 11.74 16.19
N LEU A 108 -0.31 12.28 14.98
CA LEU A 108 0.71 12.81 14.07
C LEU A 108 0.82 14.35 14.09
N LEU A 109 -0.03 15.06 14.83
CA LEU A 109 -0.02 16.53 14.84
C LEU A 109 1.23 17.14 15.50
N GLN A 110 1.91 16.40 16.37
CA GLN A 110 3.06 16.88 17.16
C GLN A 110 4.42 16.55 16.53
N LEU A 111 4.50 16.49 15.20
CA LEU A 111 5.77 16.30 14.51
C LEU A 111 6.66 17.54 14.71
N LYS A 112 7.72 17.43 15.51
CA LYS A 112 8.74 18.48 15.64
C LYS A 112 9.77 18.29 14.54
N ARG A 113 10.08 19.36 13.78
CA ARG A 113 11.25 19.36 12.87
C ARG A 113 12.50 19.01 13.68
N GLY A 114 13.03 17.80 13.49
CA GLY A 114 14.38 17.48 13.93
C GLY A 114 15.35 18.35 13.14
N VAL A 115 16.16 19.14 13.84
CA VAL A 115 17.36 19.75 13.23
C VAL A 115 18.40 18.63 13.14
N GLY A 116 18.31 17.82 12.09
CA GLY A 116 19.29 16.80 11.73
C GLY A 116 19.64 16.98 10.26
N THR A 117 20.92 16.83 9.91
CA THR A 117 21.36 16.88 8.51
C THR A 117 20.78 15.67 7.77
N GLU A 118 20.54 15.78 6.45
CA GLU A 118 20.04 14.65 5.63
C GLU A 118 20.92 13.39 5.71
N GLU A 119 22.15 13.53 6.22
CA GLU A 119 23.11 12.46 6.47
C GLU A 119 22.63 11.48 7.56
N ASP A 120 22.03 11.96 8.66
CA ASP A 120 21.54 11.10 9.76
C ASP A 120 20.37 10.19 9.35
N LEU A 121 19.58 10.64 8.35
CA LEU A 121 18.44 9.89 7.80
C LEU A 121 18.88 8.70 6.94
N ASN A 122 20.04 8.83 6.29
CA ASN A 122 20.54 7.86 5.31
C ASN A 122 21.40 6.76 5.94
N GLU A 123 22.03 6.99 7.10
CA GLU A 123 22.93 6.01 7.74
C GLU A 123 22.19 4.92 8.54
N GLN A 124 20.93 5.11 8.91
CA GLN A 124 20.19 4.17 9.78
C GLN A 124 18.99 3.46 9.12
N GLY A 125 18.68 3.72 7.84
CA GLY A 125 17.56 3.08 7.13
C GLY A 125 16.15 3.43 7.66
N GLY A 126 16.05 4.39 8.57
CA GLY A 126 14.80 4.82 9.23
C GLY A 126 14.16 6.06 8.60
N LEU A 127 12.92 6.37 9.02
CA LEU A 127 12.18 7.55 8.56
C LEU A 127 12.69 8.87 9.16
N GLY A 128 13.53 8.80 10.21
CA GLY A 128 14.09 9.94 10.94
C GLY A 128 13.05 10.91 11.51
N LEU A 129 11.87 10.38 11.84
CA LEU A 129 10.80 11.14 12.48
C LEU A 129 11.14 11.27 13.97
N ARG A 130 11.00 12.48 14.51
CA ARG A 130 11.03 12.72 15.96
C ARG A 130 9.68 13.26 16.40
N PHE A 131 8.93 12.41 17.10
CA PHE A 131 7.70 12.84 17.76
C PHE A 131 8.04 13.40 19.15
N GLY A 132 7.49 14.55 19.52
CA GLY A 132 7.71 15.14 20.84
C GLY A 132 7.14 14.29 21.98
N HIS A 133 7.66 14.47 23.19
CA HIS A 133 7.01 13.97 24.40
C HIS A 133 5.89 14.91 24.83
N ASP A 134 4.81 14.33 25.34
CA ASP A 134 3.55 14.98 25.69
C ASP A 134 3.79 16.19 26.60
N SER A 135 3.77 17.37 25.98
CA SER A 135 3.82 18.65 26.66
C SER A 135 2.73 19.48 26.02
N GLY A 136 1.53 19.37 26.61
CA GLY A 136 0.36 20.10 26.17
C GLY A 136 0.66 21.57 25.93
N VAL A 137 0.00 22.10 24.90
CA VAL A 137 -0.39 23.48 24.60
C VAL A 137 -0.09 23.90 23.15
N ASP A 138 -1.14 24.49 22.57
CA ASP A 138 -1.48 24.83 21.19
C ASP A 138 -0.59 25.82 20.43
N VAL A 139 -0.74 25.79 19.09
CA VAL A 139 -0.54 26.97 18.22
C VAL A 139 -1.71 27.17 17.26
N ASN A 140 -2.29 28.38 17.34
CA ASN A 140 -3.51 28.90 16.74
C ASN A 140 -3.70 28.73 15.22
N ALA A 141 -4.84 28.15 14.82
CA ALA A 141 -5.75 28.63 13.77
C ALA A 141 -7.06 27.81 13.82
N ALA A 142 -8.24 28.44 13.78
CA ALA A 142 -9.51 27.77 14.03
C ALA A 142 -9.87 26.71 12.96
N ALA A 143 -10.26 25.50 13.38
CA ALA A 143 -11.18 24.62 12.65
C ALA A 143 -11.89 23.60 13.57
N PRO A 144 -13.16 23.85 13.98
CA PRO A 144 -14.08 22.74 14.29
C PRO A 144 -15.44 22.94 13.57
N LYS A 145 -16.26 21.92 13.25
CA LYS A 145 -16.47 20.63 13.94
C LYS A 145 -16.67 19.44 12.97
N PRO A 146 -15.72 18.49 12.88
CA PRO A 146 -15.97 17.15 12.36
C PRO A 146 -16.21 16.16 13.51
N SER A 147 -17.44 15.68 13.64
CA SER A 147 -17.79 14.41 14.30
C SER A 147 -19.31 14.26 14.22
N LYS A 148 -19.80 13.05 13.94
CA LYS A 148 -20.91 12.49 14.75
C LYS A 148 -20.59 11.08 15.24
N SER A 149 -19.29 10.88 15.51
CA SER A 149 -18.61 9.76 16.17
C SER A 149 -18.63 8.39 15.46
N PRO A 150 -17.79 7.44 15.88
CA PRO A 150 -16.35 7.46 16.08
C PRO A 150 -15.62 6.66 14.99
N PRO A 151 -14.28 6.63 15.03
CA PRO A 151 -13.38 7.67 15.52
C PRO A 151 -12.92 8.60 14.40
N PHE A 152 -13.37 8.38 13.17
CA PHE A 152 -13.25 9.29 12.04
C PHE A 152 -14.65 9.83 11.67
N PRO A 153 -14.81 11.08 11.20
CA PRO A 153 -13.76 12.09 10.95
C PRO A 153 -13.12 12.63 12.23
N PHE A 154 -11.81 12.88 12.19
CA PHE A 154 -11.06 13.44 13.32
C PHE A 154 -11.36 14.93 13.54
N GLU A 155 -11.35 15.38 14.79
CA GLU A 155 -11.47 16.80 15.18
C GLU A 155 -10.16 17.60 15.00
N THR A 156 -9.31 17.19 14.06
CA THR A 156 -7.99 17.78 13.76
C THR A 156 -8.05 18.63 12.51
N ARG A 157 -7.02 19.39 12.15
CA ARG A 157 -6.98 20.17 10.89
C ARG A 157 -6.88 19.27 9.64
N SER A 158 -7.39 19.73 8.50
CA SER A 158 -7.02 19.21 7.18
C SER A 158 -5.74 19.88 6.66
N GLU A 159 -5.06 19.23 5.72
CA GLU A 159 -3.93 19.79 4.99
C GLU A 159 -4.33 19.99 3.52
N PRO A 160 -4.29 21.23 2.99
CA PRO A 160 -4.79 21.51 1.64
C PRO A 160 -4.18 20.61 0.57
N GLY A 161 -5.04 19.92 -0.18
CA GLY A 161 -4.64 19.03 -1.28
C GLY A 161 -4.10 17.66 -0.85
N ASN A 162 -3.73 17.46 0.42
CA ASN A 162 -3.31 16.16 0.94
C ASN A 162 -4.54 15.27 1.15
N PRO A 163 -4.69 14.15 0.42
CA PRO A 163 -5.85 13.27 0.54
C PRO A 163 -5.73 12.30 1.72
N THR A 164 -4.64 12.35 2.50
CA THR A 164 -4.34 11.35 3.53
C THR A 164 -4.50 11.92 4.95
N VAL A 165 -4.62 11.02 5.92
CA VAL A 165 -4.54 11.37 7.35
C VAL A 165 -3.09 11.55 7.85
N ILE A 166 -2.10 11.39 6.96
CA ILE A 166 -0.67 11.49 7.29
C ILE A 166 -0.16 12.87 6.82
N PRO A 167 0.52 13.66 7.66
CA PRO A 167 1.10 14.93 7.26
C PRO A 167 2.07 14.81 6.07
N ARG A 168 2.10 15.80 5.18
CA ARG A 168 3.03 15.84 4.04
C ARG A 168 4.49 15.65 4.45
N GLU A 169 4.89 16.21 5.58
CA GLU A 169 6.28 16.11 6.09
C GLU A 169 6.70 14.67 6.41
N ILE A 170 5.73 13.77 6.62
CA ILE A 170 5.97 12.33 6.76
C ILE A 170 5.96 11.64 5.39
N LEU A 171 4.99 11.98 4.53
CA LEU A 171 4.87 11.39 3.19
C LEU A 171 6.13 11.63 2.35
N GLU A 172 6.77 12.80 2.44
CA GLU A 172 8.00 13.12 1.69
C GLU A 172 9.22 12.26 2.08
N ARG A 173 9.13 11.50 3.18
CA ARG A 173 10.16 10.55 3.62
C ARG A 173 10.14 9.25 2.84
N PHE A 174 9.07 8.97 2.10
CA PHE A 174 8.91 7.73 1.35
C PHE A 174 9.29 7.90 -0.12
N HIS A 175 9.74 6.80 -0.73
CA HIS A 175 9.67 6.58 -2.16
C HIS A 175 8.39 5.81 -2.46
N PHE A 176 7.46 6.38 -3.23
CA PHE A 176 6.18 5.75 -3.52
C PHE A 176 6.22 4.88 -4.78
N THR A 177 5.66 3.69 -4.65
CA THR A 177 5.37 2.76 -5.74
C THR A 177 3.88 2.43 -5.71
N PHE A 178 3.25 2.30 -6.88
CA PHE A 178 1.84 1.96 -6.98
C PHE A 178 1.70 0.61 -7.68
N LEU A 179 0.89 -0.29 -7.14
CA LEU A 179 0.56 -1.56 -7.78
C LEU A 179 -0.93 -1.63 -8.07
N ILE A 180 -1.27 -1.86 -9.33
CA ILE A 180 -2.65 -1.89 -9.82
C ILE A 180 -2.96 -3.23 -10.48
N ARG A 181 -4.22 -3.61 -10.47
CA ARG A 181 -4.74 -4.77 -11.22
C ARG A 181 -6.11 -4.43 -11.77
N HIS A 182 -6.43 -4.99 -12.93
CA HIS A 182 -7.74 -4.78 -13.53
C HIS A 182 -8.87 -5.22 -12.58
N PRO A 183 -9.93 -4.40 -12.36
CA PRO A 183 -11.07 -4.72 -11.48
C PRO A 183 -11.71 -6.09 -11.74
N ARG A 184 -11.89 -6.47 -13.01
CA ARG A 184 -12.33 -7.81 -13.44
C ARG A 184 -11.60 -9.00 -12.78
N SER A 185 -10.37 -8.81 -12.31
CA SER A 185 -9.60 -9.84 -11.63
C SER A 185 -9.50 -9.63 -10.12
N SER A 186 -9.40 -8.39 -9.65
CA SER A 186 -9.27 -8.08 -8.22
C SER A 186 -10.61 -8.21 -7.47
N ILE A 187 -11.69 -7.67 -8.00
CA ILE A 187 -13.01 -7.61 -7.35
C ILE A 187 -13.61 -9.01 -7.09
N PRO A 188 -13.73 -9.91 -8.09
CA PRO A 188 -14.21 -11.27 -7.79
C PRO A 188 -13.27 -12.05 -6.85
N SER A 189 -11.97 -11.76 -6.91
CA SER A 189 -10.99 -12.34 -5.98
C SER A 189 -11.19 -11.82 -4.55
N PHE A 190 -11.54 -10.55 -4.39
CA PHE A 190 -11.87 -9.93 -3.11
C PHE A 190 -13.19 -10.46 -2.58
N TYR A 191 -14.23 -10.51 -3.42
CA TYR A 191 -15.53 -11.10 -3.08
C TYR A 191 -15.38 -12.54 -2.56
N ARG A 192 -14.54 -13.35 -3.21
CA ARG A 192 -14.22 -14.73 -2.76
C ARG A 192 -13.73 -14.78 -1.30
N CYS A 193 -12.99 -13.77 -0.84
CA CYS A 193 -12.46 -13.69 0.53
C CYS A 193 -13.52 -13.27 1.57
N CYS A 194 -14.67 -12.76 1.13
CA CYS A 194 -15.78 -12.33 1.98
C CYS A 194 -16.94 -13.34 2.04
N VAL A 195 -16.76 -14.54 1.46
CA VAL A 195 -17.77 -15.61 1.44
C VAL A 195 -17.20 -16.96 1.89
N PRO A 196 -18.02 -17.89 2.41
CA PRO A 196 -17.56 -19.22 2.79
C PRO A 196 -16.90 -19.98 1.62
N PRO A 197 -15.87 -20.81 1.88
CA PRO A 197 -15.31 -21.12 3.20
C PRO A 197 -14.24 -20.12 3.68
N LEU A 198 -13.77 -19.19 2.83
CA LEU A 198 -12.70 -18.27 3.21
C LEU A 198 -13.13 -17.28 4.29
N LEU A 199 -14.40 -16.88 4.28
CA LEU A 199 -14.99 -16.00 5.28
C LEU A 199 -14.66 -16.43 6.72
N GLU A 200 -14.71 -17.73 7.01
CA GLU A 200 -14.46 -18.28 8.35
C GLU A 200 -13.02 -18.03 8.85
N ARG A 201 -12.08 -17.83 7.91
CA ARG A 201 -10.67 -17.55 8.21
C ARG A 201 -10.36 -16.06 8.16
N THR A 202 -10.96 -15.35 7.20
CA THR A 202 -10.71 -13.92 7.01
C THR A 202 -11.41 -13.07 8.06
N GLY A 203 -12.61 -13.48 8.52
CA GLY A 203 -13.47 -12.68 9.40
C GLY A 203 -14.07 -11.44 8.72
N PHE A 204 -13.92 -11.30 7.40
CA PHE A 204 -14.44 -10.16 6.63
C PHE A 204 -15.87 -10.48 6.17
N HIS A 205 -16.78 -10.49 7.15
CA HIS A 205 -18.21 -10.64 6.91
C HIS A 205 -18.67 -9.52 5.96
N ASP A 206 -19.37 -9.95 4.92
CA ASP A 206 -19.89 -9.10 3.84
C ASP A 206 -18.83 -8.43 2.95
N PHE A 207 -19.13 -8.48 1.66
CA PHE A 207 -18.38 -7.73 0.65
C PHE A 207 -18.76 -6.25 0.71
N MET A 208 -17.80 -5.40 1.05
CA MET A 208 -17.97 -3.95 1.09
C MET A 208 -17.32 -3.32 -0.14
N SER A 209 -18.12 -2.87 -1.10
CA SER A 209 -17.61 -2.26 -2.33
C SER A 209 -16.74 -1.02 -2.09
N ALA A 210 -16.98 -0.29 -1.00
CA ALA A 210 -16.15 0.85 -0.58
C ALA A 210 -14.69 0.45 -0.27
N GLU A 211 -14.45 -0.80 0.12
CA GLU A 211 -13.09 -1.30 0.38
C GLU A 211 -12.36 -1.74 -0.91
N ALA A 212 -12.96 -1.55 -2.10
CA ALA A 212 -12.30 -1.87 -3.35
C ALA A 212 -11.01 -1.05 -3.59
N GLY A 213 -10.87 0.12 -2.96
CA GLY A 213 -9.60 0.82 -2.77
C GLY A 213 -9.02 1.54 -4.00
N TYR A 214 -9.73 1.56 -5.14
CA TYR A 214 -9.23 2.18 -6.37
C TYR A 214 -9.25 3.71 -6.31
N ASP A 215 -10.33 4.30 -5.76
CA ASP A 215 -10.44 5.76 -5.59
C ASP A 215 -9.32 6.28 -4.69
N GLU A 216 -9.11 5.61 -3.56
CA GLU A 216 -8.09 5.96 -2.58
C GLU A 216 -6.68 5.85 -3.17
N LEU A 217 -6.42 4.79 -3.93
CA LEU A 217 -5.14 4.61 -4.62
C LEU A 217 -4.91 5.72 -5.66
N ARG A 218 -5.94 6.10 -6.42
CA ARG A 218 -5.84 7.19 -7.39
C ARG A 218 -5.62 8.54 -6.73
N ARG A 219 -6.36 8.86 -5.66
CA ARG A 219 -6.19 10.12 -4.93
C ARG A 219 -4.78 10.26 -4.36
N LEU A 220 -4.25 9.19 -3.78
CA LEU A 220 -2.85 9.15 -3.32
C LEU A 220 -1.87 9.34 -4.49
N PHE A 221 -2.08 8.63 -5.61
CA PHE A 221 -1.26 8.76 -6.81
C PHE A 221 -1.25 10.19 -7.36
N ASP A 222 -2.42 10.79 -7.55
CA ASP A 222 -2.57 12.14 -8.08
C ASP A 222 -1.89 13.15 -7.16
N TYR A 223 -2.06 13.04 -5.84
CA TYR A 223 -1.33 13.87 -4.88
C TYR A 223 0.19 13.71 -4.97
N CYS A 224 0.69 12.47 -5.04
CA CYS A 224 2.12 12.23 -5.15
C CYS A 224 2.70 12.78 -6.45
N LYS A 225 1.98 12.64 -7.57
CA LYS A 225 2.36 13.15 -8.88
C LYS A 225 2.34 14.68 -8.91
N ASP A 226 1.23 15.29 -8.50
CA ASP A 226 0.99 16.73 -8.64
C ASP A 226 1.86 17.55 -7.68
N THR A 227 2.30 16.95 -6.58
CA THR A 227 3.16 17.62 -5.59
C THR A 227 4.65 17.22 -5.68
N GLY A 228 5.02 16.45 -6.71
CA GLY A 228 6.41 16.08 -6.99
C GLY A 228 7.02 15.04 -6.03
N LEU A 229 6.19 14.28 -5.32
CA LEU A 229 6.67 13.12 -4.54
C LEU A 229 7.08 11.95 -5.46
N VAL A 230 6.51 11.88 -6.67
CA VAL A 230 6.94 10.99 -7.76
C VAL A 230 6.93 11.74 -9.09
N GLY A 231 7.74 11.27 -10.04
CA GLY A 231 7.77 11.79 -11.40
C GLY A 231 8.62 13.06 -11.58
N PRO A 232 8.50 13.73 -12.74
CA PRO A 232 7.41 13.59 -13.72
C PRO A 232 7.57 12.43 -14.71
N LYS A 233 8.73 11.79 -14.78
CA LYS A 233 9.02 10.74 -15.78
C LYS A 233 8.50 9.39 -15.31
N VAL A 234 7.78 8.67 -16.19
CA VAL A 234 7.42 7.26 -15.97
C VAL A 234 8.67 6.40 -16.14
N CYS A 235 8.85 5.42 -15.25
CA CYS A 235 9.92 4.43 -15.36
C CYS A 235 9.79 3.69 -16.71
N SER A 236 10.77 3.93 -17.59
CA SER A 236 10.73 3.54 -19.02
C SER A 236 12.05 2.89 -19.48
N PRO A 237 12.03 2.00 -20.49
CA PRO A 237 13.25 1.42 -21.04
C PRO A 237 14.13 2.48 -21.71
N GLY A 238 15.43 2.52 -21.36
CA GLY A 238 16.45 3.19 -22.16
C GLY A 238 17.03 4.51 -21.62
N ASN A 239 16.65 4.99 -20.44
CA ASN A 239 17.41 6.06 -19.81
C ASN A 239 18.67 5.49 -19.15
N SER A 240 19.79 5.67 -19.87
CA SER A 240 21.14 5.57 -19.34
C SER A 240 21.25 6.28 -17.99
N ALA A 241 22.14 5.74 -17.15
CA ALA A 241 22.53 6.26 -15.83
C ALA A 241 22.49 7.79 -15.76
N PRO A 242 22.15 8.39 -14.59
CA PRO A 242 22.10 9.83 -14.47
C PRO A 242 23.45 10.42 -14.92
N GLU A 243 23.43 11.28 -15.94
CA GLU A 243 24.59 12.10 -16.26
C GLU A 243 25.02 12.80 -14.97
N GLN A 244 26.28 12.61 -14.57
CA GLN A 244 26.90 13.42 -13.54
C GLN A 244 27.04 14.85 -14.07
N THR A 245 25.97 15.63 -14.00
CA THR A 245 26.08 17.07 -14.18
C THR A 245 26.70 17.62 -12.90
N ASN A 246 27.96 18.08 -13.00
CA ASN A 246 28.69 18.81 -11.96
C ASN A 246 28.00 20.15 -11.63
N GLY A 247 26.91 20.08 -10.89
CA GLY A 247 26.22 21.23 -10.30
C GLY A 247 25.67 20.82 -8.95
N HIS A 248 25.78 21.68 -7.95
CA HIS A 248 25.01 21.53 -6.71
C HIS A 248 23.52 21.60 -7.08
N VAL A 249 22.84 20.46 -7.13
CA VAL A 249 21.41 20.36 -7.42
C VAL A 249 20.69 19.91 -6.15
N ASN A 250 19.80 20.75 -5.64
CA ASN A 250 18.84 20.40 -4.60
C ASN A 250 18.09 19.11 -5.00
N GLY A 251 18.06 18.12 -4.10
CA GLY A 251 17.81 16.69 -4.38
C GLY A 251 16.40 16.26 -4.81
N SER A 252 15.75 16.94 -5.77
CA SER A 252 14.36 16.64 -6.19
C SER A 252 14.18 16.05 -7.60
N ASN A 253 15.24 15.79 -8.38
CA ASN A 253 15.09 15.55 -9.82
C ASN A 253 15.27 14.09 -10.32
N ASN A 254 15.12 13.06 -9.47
CA ASN A 254 15.40 11.68 -9.90
C ASN A 254 14.43 10.58 -9.39
N ILE A 255 13.22 10.93 -8.93
CA ILE A 255 12.22 9.94 -8.51
C ILE A 255 11.26 9.70 -9.68
N GLU A 256 11.34 8.53 -10.32
CA GLU A 256 10.42 8.18 -11.42
C GLU A 256 9.04 7.80 -10.90
N ILE A 257 8.02 7.90 -11.75
CA ILE A 257 6.72 7.32 -11.51
C ILE A 257 6.84 5.80 -11.69
N CYS A 258 6.64 5.07 -10.59
CA CYS A 258 6.60 3.60 -10.57
C CYS A 258 5.15 3.13 -10.36
N VAL A 259 4.41 2.93 -11.45
CA VAL A 259 3.13 2.18 -11.42
C VAL A 259 3.35 0.81 -12.03
N ILE A 260 3.03 -0.26 -11.31
CA ILE A 260 3.18 -1.64 -11.78
C ILE A 260 1.77 -2.17 -12.05
N ASP A 261 1.52 -2.60 -13.28
CA ASP A 261 0.32 -3.34 -13.63
C ASP A 261 0.53 -4.84 -13.37
N ALA A 262 -0.42 -5.47 -12.66
CA ALA A 262 -0.30 -6.85 -12.27
C ALA A 262 -0.39 -7.84 -13.45
N ASP A 263 -1.09 -7.50 -14.55
CA ASP A 263 -1.07 -8.37 -15.73
C ASP A 263 0.31 -8.32 -16.39
N ASP A 264 0.91 -7.13 -16.52
CA ASP A 264 2.23 -6.95 -17.12
C ASP A 264 3.31 -7.65 -16.25
N LEU A 265 3.23 -7.50 -14.92
CA LEU A 265 4.11 -8.21 -13.97
C LEU A 265 3.97 -9.73 -14.08
N LEU A 266 2.75 -10.26 -14.27
CA LEU A 266 2.54 -11.71 -14.39
C LEU A 266 2.92 -12.24 -15.78
N ASP A 267 2.90 -11.41 -16.82
CA ASP A 267 3.32 -11.79 -18.17
C ASP A 267 4.84 -11.77 -18.35
N ASP A 268 5.54 -10.80 -17.73
CA ASP A 268 7.00 -10.69 -17.74
C ASP A 268 7.55 -10.20 -16.37
N PRO A 269 7.64 -11.08 -15.36
CA PRO A 269 8.12 -10.70 -14.03
C PRO A 269 9.53 -10.12 -14.06
N GLU A 270 10.46 -10.74 -14.80
CA GLU A 270 11.85 -10.30 -14.85
C GLU A 270 11.98 -8.92 -15.52
N GLY A 271 11.32 -8.70 -16.65
CA GLY A 271 11.37 -7.42 -17.37
C GLY A 271 10.83 -6.26 -16.52
N VAL A 272 9.68 -6.44 -15.86
CA VAL A 272 9.10 -5.44 -14.96
C VAL A 272 10.02 -5.18 -13.77
N LEU A 273 10.44 -6.23 -13.06
CA LEU A 273 11.20 -6.09 -11.82
C LEU A 273 12.61 -5.56 -12.05
N ARG A 274 13.25 -5.88 -13.16
CA ARG A 274 14.57 -5.31 -13.50
C ARG A 274 14.50 -3.80 -13.67
N LYS A 275 13.47 -3.27 -14.34
CA LYS A 275 13.24 -1.82 -14.49
C LYS A 275 12.87 -1.15 -13.18
N TYR A 276 11.95 -1.77 -12.43
CA TYR A 276 11.54 -1.26 -11.13
C TYR A 276 12.71 -1.19 -10.13
N CYS A 277 13.48 -2.28 -10.00
CA CYS A 277 14.65 -2.34 -9.14
C CYS A 277 15.69 -1.27 -9.53
N GLN A 278 15.94 -1.05 -10.82
CA GLN A 278 16.82 0.03 -11.29
C GLN A 278 16.31 1.40 -10.83
N SER A 279 15.02 1.68 -10.97
CA SER A 279 14.41 2.97 -10.62
C SER A 279 14.54 3.29 -9.12
N ILE A 280 14.28 2.29 -8.27
CA ILE A 280 14.32 2.45 -6.82
C ILE A 280 15.73 2.26 -6.23
N GLY A 281 16.72 1.91 -7.05
CA GLY A 281 18.11 1.70 -6.63
C GLY A 281 18.35 0.40 -5.84
N ILE A 282 17.63 -0.67 -6.19
CA ILE A 282 17.88 -2.04 -5.70
C ILE A 282 18.52 -2.83 -6.84
N GLU A 283 19.55 -3.63 -6.54
CA GLU A 283 20.14 -4.54 -7.52
C GLU A 283 19.17 -5.68 -7.82
N PHE A 284 18.77 -5.83 -9.09
CA PHE A 284 17.96 -6.97 -9.50
C PHE A 284 18.83 -8.22 -9.67
N SER A 285 18.39 -9.32 -9.07
CA SER A 285 18.93 -10.66 -9.29
C SER A 285 17.78 -11.61 -9.65
N PRO A 286 17.93 -12.49 -10.66
CA PRO A 286 16.91 -13.49 -10.98
C PRO A 286 16.53 -14.39 -9.78
N GLN A 287 17.45 -14.58 -8.82
CA GLN A 287 17.18 -15.33 -7.60
C GLN A 287 16.11 -14.66 -6.71
N MET A 288 15.84 -13.37 -6.88
CA MET A 288 14.72 -12.69 -6.20
C MET A 288 13.35 -13.30 -6.55
N LEU A 289 13.23 -13.96 -7.70
CA LEU A 289 11.99 -14.55 -8.18
C LEU A 289 11.73 -15.96 -7.63
N VAL A 290 12.61 -16.49 -6.77
CA VAL A 290 12.56 -17.87 -6.27
C VAL A 290 12.66 -17.86 -4.75
N TRP A 291 11.78 -18.61 -4.08
CA TRP A 291 11.70 -18.72 -2.62
C TRP A 291 11.29 -20.12 -2.16
N ASP A 292 11.90 -21.14 -2.75
CA ASP A 292 11.58 -22.56 -2.53
C ASP A 292 12.34 -23.19 -1.35
N ASP A 293 12.59 -22.43 -0.28
CA ASP A 293 13.24 -22.94 0.92
C ASP A 293 12.40 -22.73 2.20
N GLU A 294 12.69 -23.53 3.22
CA GLU A 294 11.92 -23.58 4.46
C GLU A 294 11.94 -22.23 5.20
N GLU A 295 13.08 -21.54 5.18
CA GLU A 295 13.27 -20.29 5.89
C GLU A 295 12.50 -19.17 5.19
N ASP A 296 12.42 -19.17 3.86
CA ASP A 296 11.53 -18.34 3.05
C ASP A 296 10.06 -18.55 3.35
N HIS A 297 9.59 -19.78 3.39
CA HIS A 297 8.21 -20.04 3.75
C HIS A 297 7.91 -19.68 5.20
N LYS A 298 8.84 -19.90 6.14
CA LYS A 298 8.66 -19.56 7.56
C LYS A 298 8.48 -18.05 7.76
N VAL A 299 9.33 -17.23 7.16
CA VAL A 299 9.22 -15.77 7.29
C VAL A 299 7.97 -15.22 6.65
N ALA A 300 7.55 -15.72 5.48
CA ALA A 300 6.26 -15.29 4.92
C ALA A 300 5.06 -15.72 5.75
N LYS A 301 5.06 -16.93 6.32
CA LYS A 301 3.98 -17.36 7.22
C LYS A 301 3.85 -16.42 8.41
N GLN A 302 4.96 -16.03 9.03
CA GLN A 302 4.98 -15.08 10.14
C GLN A 302 4.52 -13.68 9.71
N ALA A 303 5.02 -13.17 8.59
CA ALA A 303 4.67 -11.83 8.10
C ALA A 303 3.19 -11.70 7.70
N PHE A 304 2.58 -12.77 7.18
CA PHE A 304 1.22 -12.75 6.64
C PHE A 304 0.16 -13.32 7.60
N GLU A 305 0.56 -13.76 8.80
CA GLU A 305 -0.32 -14.41 9.79
C GLU A 305 -1.53 -13.55 10.17
N LYS A 306 -1.33 -12.23 10.28
CA LYS A 306 -2.36 -11.25 10.63
C LYS A 306 -3.60 -11.33 9.74
N TRP A 307 -3.39 -11.53 8.44
CA TRP A 307 -4.44 -11.59 7.44
C TRP A 307 -4.65 -13.03 6.96
N ASN A 308 -5.02 -13.91 7.89
CA ASN A 308 -5.26 -15.32 7.60
C ASN A 308 -6.36 -15.49 6.52
N GLY A 309 -6.12 -16.39 5.56
CA GLY A 309 -7.04 -16.66 4.44
C GLY A 309 -6.90 -15.71 3.25
N TRP A 310 -6.12 -14.63 3.36
CA TRP A 310 -5.88 -13.69 2.25
C TRP A 310 -4.71 -14.11 1.36
N HIS A 311 -3.72 -14.80 1.93
CA HIS A 311 -2.39 -14.95 1.31
C HIS A 311 -2.03 -16.38 0.89
N ASP A 312 -2.97 -17.32 0.95
CA ASP A 312 -2.73 -18.75 0.68
C ASP A 312 -2.05 -18.99 -0.68
N ASP A 313 -2.50 -18.33 -1.74
CA ASP A 313 -1.94 -18.50 -3.08
C ASP A 313 -0.44 -18.14 -3.11
N ALA A 314 -0.05 -17.07 -2.40
CA ALA A 314 1.35 -16.64 -2.30
C ALA A 314 2.15 -17.51 -1.31
N LEU A 315 1.56 -17.91 -0.19
CA LEU A 315 2.19 -18.77 0.83
C LEU A 315 2.55 -20.17 0.29
N HIS A 316 1.75 -20.70 -0.63
CA HIS A 316 1.99 -21.99 -1.28
C HIS A 316 2.85 -21.88 -2.55
N SER A 317 3.07 -20.67 -3.07
CA SER A 317 3.94 -20.44 -4.21
C SER A 317 5.42 -20.57 -3.82
N LYS A 318 6.26 -20.90 -4.79
CA LYS A 318 7.72 -21.05 -4.63
C LYS A 318 8.50 -20.09 -5.52
N ASP A 319 7.80 -19.40 -6.42
CA ASP A 319 8.37 -18.54 -7.43
C ASP A 319 7.36 -17.50 -7.94
N LEU A 320 7.88 -16.46 -8.60
CA LEU A 320 7.13 -15.62 -9.52
C LEU A 320 7.66 -15.84 -10.93
N LYS A 321 6.92 -16.63 -11.71
CA LYS A 321 7.23 -16.92 -13.11
C LYS A 321 6.14 -16.41 -14.06
N PRO A 322 6.46 -16.22 -15.36
CA PRO A 322 5.46 -15.89 -16.36
C PRO A 322 4.26 -16.83 -16.31
N ARG A 323 3.05 -16.27 -16.32
CA ARG A 323 1.82 -17.06 -16.33
C ARG A 323 1.72 -17.90 -17.60
N GLN A 324 1.33 -19.16 -17.46
CA GLN A 324 1.22 -20.10 -18.58
C GLN A 324 -0.05 -19.87 -19.41
N HIS A 325 -1.16 -19.49 -18.75
CA HIS A 325 -2.43 -19.23 -19.42
C HIS A 325 -2.64 -17.73 -19.60
N LYS A 326 -2.58 -17.26 -20.85
CA LYS A 326 -2.81 -15.85 -21.23
C LYS A 326 -4.22 -15.56 -21.73
N HIS A 327 -5.08 -16.58 -21.83
CA HIS A 327 -6.45 -16.42 -22.30
C HIS A 327 -7.27 -15.58 -21.31
N LYS A 328 -7.67 -14.39 -21.73
CA LYS A 328 -8.60 -13.54 -20.97
C LYS A 328 -10.02 -13.94 -21.35
N LYS A 329 -10.78 -14.46 -20.39
CA LYS A 329 -12.22 -14.73 -20.54
C LYS A 329 -12.96 -13.47 -20.97
N THR A 330 -13.99 -13.61 -21.82
CA THR A 330 -14.88 -12.50 -22.17
C THR A 330 -15.70 -12.06 -20.95
N ASP A 331 -16.33 -10.89 -21.04
CA ASP A 331 -17.16 -10.38 -19.94
C ASP A 331 -18.38 -11.30 -19.68
N GLU A 332 -18.93 -11.92 -20.73
CA GLU A 332 -20.02 -12.89 -20.64
C GLU A 332 -19.58 -14.19 -19.96
N GLU A 333 -18.39 -14.71 -20.32
CA GLU A 333 -17.82 -15.90 -19.70
C GLU A 333 -17.54 -15.66 -18.21
N GLN A 334 -16.95 -14.52 -17.86
CA GLN A 334 -16.67 -14.16 -16.47
C GLN A 334 -17.94 -14.01 -15.65
N TYR A 335 -18.94 -13.31 -16.19
CA TYR A 335 -20.21 -13.16 -15.51
C TYR A 335 -20.91 -14.50 -15.31
N SER A 336 -20.86 -15.39 -16.31
CA SER A 336 -21.43 -16.74 -16.21
C SER A 336 -20.76 -17.55 -15.10
N ASP A 337 -19.43 -17.50 -14.99
CA ASP A 337 -18.70 -18.14 -13.89
C ASP A 337 -19.16 -17.61 -12.52
N TRP A 338 -19.37 -16.29 -12.41
CA TRP A 338 -19.79 -15.67 -11.14
C TRP A 338 -21.20 -16.08 -10.75
N VAL A 339 -22.11 -16.16 -11.72
CA VAL A 339 -23.48 -16.63 -11.49
C VAL A 339 -23.47 -18.09 -11.04
N GLU A 340 -22.70 -18.95 -11.71
CA GLU A 340 -22.57 -20.36 -11.33
C GLU A 340 -21.99 -20.52 -9.91
N ARG A 341 -20.97 -19.73 -9.58
CA ARG A 341 -20.23 -19.89 -8.33
C ARG A 341 -20.89 -19.22 -7.12
N TYR A 342 -21.50 -18.06 -7.32
CA TYR A 342 -21.95 -17.19 -6.22
C TYR A 342 -23.45 -16.85 -6.28
N GLY A 343 -24.14 -17.24 -7.35
CA GLY A 343 -25.51 -16.84 -7.61
C GLY A 343 -25.62 -15.46 -8.28
N LYS A 344 -26.82 -15.16 -8.78
CA LYS A 344 -27.07 -13.98 -9.62
C LYS A 344 -26.85 -12.65 -8.90
N ASP A 345 -27.35 -12.51 -7.67
CA ASP A 345 -27.26 -11.24 -6.93
C ASP A 345 -25.81 -10.88 -6.58
N ALA A 346 -25.01 -11.90 -6.23
CA ALA A 346 -23.58 -11.77 -6.03
C ALA A 346 -22.85 -11.38 -7.32
N ALA A 347 -23.19 -12.04 -8.44
CA ALA A 347 -22.61 -11.72 -9.75
C ALA A 347 -22.92 -10.29 -10.19
N GLU A 348 -24.15 -9.80 -9.97
CA GLU A 348 -24.50 -8.39 -10.22
C GLU A 348 -23.73 -7.42 -9.32
N THR A 349 -23.55 -7.76 -8.05
CA THR A 349 -22.76 -6.96 -7.10
C THR A 349 -21.31 -6.85 -7.56
N ILE A 350 -20.69 -7.98 -7.93
CA ILE A 350 -19.33 -8.03 -8.49
C ILE A 350 -19.26 -7.20 -9.77
N LYS A 351 -20.18 -7.42 -10.72
CA LYS A 351 -20.20 -6.73 -12.01
C LYS A 351 -20.31 -5.21 -11.84
N LYS A 352 -21.19 -4.74 -10.95
CA LYS A 352 -21.34 -3.32 -10.65
C LYS A 352 -20.03 -2.76 -10.07
N CYS A 353 -19.46 -3.40 -9.06
CA CYS A 353 -18.22 -2.94 -8.44
C CYS A 353 -17.03 -2.97 -9.42
N VAL A 354 -16.96 -3.95 -10.33
CA VAL A 354 -16.01 -3.93 -11.44
C VAL A 354 -16.20 -2.67 -12.28
N ALA A 355 -17.41 -2.43 -12.78
CA ALA A 355 -17.73 -1.29 -13.64
C ALA A 355 -17.40 0.06 -12.99
N ASP A 356 -17.74 0.22 -11.70
CA ASP A 356 -17.47 1.44 -10.93
C ASP A 356 -15.96 1.78 -10.86
N ASN A 357 -15.08 0.79 -11.01
CA ASN A 357 -13.63 0.94 -10.80
C ASN A 357 -12.78 0.88 -12.08
N VAL A 358 -13.36 0.52 -13.25
CA VAL A 358 -12.60 0.38 -14.51
C VAL A 358 -11.93 1.68 -14.92
N ALA A 359 -12.66 2.80 -14.91
CA ALA A 359 -12.13 4.09 -15.35
C ALA A 359 -10.90 4.53 -14.52
N THR A 360 -10.94 4.28 -13.21
CA THR A 360 -9.81 4.58 -12.32
C THR A 360 -8.59 3.70 -12.62
N TYR A 361 -8.81 2.40 -12.87
CA TYR A 361 -7.74 1.50 -13.30
C TYR A 361 -7.12 1.94 -14.64
N GLU A 362 -7.94 2.25 -15.65
CA GLU A 362 -7.47 2.67 -16.97
C GLU A 362 -6.69 3.98 -16.92
N TYR A 363 -7.08 4.90 -16.03
CA TYR A 363 -6.30 6.11 -15.76
C TYR A 363 -4.91 5.79 -15.20
N LEU A 364 -4.83 5.01 -14.12
CA LEU A 364 -3.55 4.65 -13.50
C LEU A 364 -2.65 3.84 -14.45
N LYS A 365 -3.24 2.98 -15.30
CA LYS A 365 -2.52 2.17 -16.27
C LYS A 365 -1.71 3.00 -17.28
N GLN A 366 -2.13 4.23 -17.58
CA GLN A 366 -1.38 5.12 -18.48
C GLN A 366 0.03 5.46 -17.95
N TYR A 367 0.25 5.26 -16.65
CA TYR A 367 1.53 5.50 -15.97
C TYR A 367 2.29 4.21 -15.66
N ALA A 368 1.80 3.05 -16.10
CA ALA A 368 2.42 1.76 -15.84
C ALA A 368 3.81 1.66 -16.47
N ILE A 369 4.74 0.97 -15.79
CA ILE A 369 6.05 0.61 -16.31
C ILE A 369 5.84 -0.12 -17.64
N GLN A 370 6.40 0.45 -18.71
CA GLN A 370 6.34 -0.16 -20.04
C GLN A 370 7.45 -1.20 -20.15
N VAL A 371 7.13 -2.44 -20.49
CA VAL A 371 8.10 -3.54 -20.61
C VAL A 371 8.53 -3.75 -22.04
#